data_AF-T5A7D6-F1
#
_entry.id   AF-T5A7D6-F1
#
_cell.length_a   1.000
_cell.length_b   1.000
_cell.length_c   1.000
_cell.angle_alpha   90.00
_cell.angle_beta   90.00
_cell.angle_gamma   90.00
#
_symmetry.space_group_name_H-M   'P 1'
#
loop_
_entity.id
_entity.type
_entity.pdbx_description
1 polymer ?
#
loop_
_entity_poly.entity_id
_entity_poly.type
_entity_poly.pdbx_seq_one_letter_code
_entity_poly.pdbx_strand_id
1 'polypeptide(L)'
;MYPIPNQVFDHYNAGELQTLMGLFAEINHAWVVIDNSLFLWDYTHPDPELIGFEDQPHTIHAVALVPPKPGIFVDTITHILAVATSSEMILLGVSTADTTAGTKSVALYQTKMNLPLRGADVRVISGSAGGRIFFGGSSDMDINELYYQSEEKWFSNRCGKINHTNPGWSSVVSLQSSFWSQRAPEHLVDIVIDDSRKLVYTLSSKSTIRTYHMEAPERLNKVIEKEKVHCLRDIAHMINQSKLLNDRISIVSISPISKQEASKLHLMALTDTGCRLFFSATSASSYLYGSQSNMAPQSMQVQFIKFPPSQNPRRSGHFASSGQSGGERSIRAGILPRLCEQRRQRKHRHPLRLWARVGADKTDLAHHAPAVL
;
A
#
# COMPACT_ATOMS: atom_id res chain seq x y z
N MET A 1 -7.79 5.89 -23.76
CA MET A 1 -6.44 5.30 -23.59
C MET A 1 -5.47 6.44 -23.75
N TYR A 2 -4.55 6.65 -22.81
CA TYR A 2 -3.58 7.73 -22.83
C TYR A 2 -2.19 7.11 -23.09
N PRO A 3 -1.53 7.40 -24.22
CA PRO A 3 -0.22 6.83 -24.52
C PRO A 3 0.86 7.40 -23.59
N ILE A 4 1.92 6.63 -23.37
CA ILE A 4 3.14 7.14 -22.73
C ILE A 4 3.82 8.11 -23.71
N PRO A 5 4.27 9.31 -23.28
CA PRO A 5 4.93 10.28 -24.17
C PRO A 5 6.18 9.71 -24.83
N ASN A 6 6.40 10.03 -26.12
CA ASN A 6 7.55 9.51 -26.86
C ASN A 6 8.91 9.86 -26.20
N GLN A 7 9.00 11.04 -25.60
CA GLN A 7 10.17 11.49 -24.86
C GLN A 7 10.59 10.51 -23.76
N VAL A 8 9.64 9.81 -23.12
CA VAL A 8 9.95 8.77 -22.11
C VAL A 8 10.67 7.58 -22.73
N PHE A 9 10.30 7.18 -23.95
CA PHE A 9 10.94 6.06 -24.64
C PHE A 9 12.38 6.39 -25.05
N ASP A 10 12.66 7.64 -25.40
CA ASP A 10 14.02 8.11 -25.71
C ASP A 10 14.95 7.92 -24.50
N HIS A 11 14.47 8.29 -23.30
CA HIS A 11 15.20 8.04 -22.06
C HIS A 11 15.26 6.54 -21.70
N TYR A 12 14.18 5.78 -21.91
CA TYR A 12 14.14 4.36 -21.57
C TYR A 12 15.15 3.55 -22.39
N ASN A 13 15.27 3.86 -23.68
CA ASN A 13 16.22 3.19 -24.57
C ASN A 13 17.68 3.43 -24.18
N ALA A 14 17.96 4.57 -23.54
CA ALA A 14 19.27 4.91 -22.98
C ALA A 14 19.53 4.28 -21.60
N GLY A 15 18.49 3.78 -20.91
CA GLY A 15 18.60 3.21 -19.57
C GLY A 15 19.31 1.85 -19.52
N GLU A 16 20.06 1.62 -18.45
CA GLU A 16 20.96 0.47 -18.32
C GLU A 16 20.63 -0.45 -17.14
N LEU A 17 20.10 0.06 -16.02
CA LEU A 17 20.03 -0.70 -14.76
C LEU A 17 18.60 -1.03 -14.33
N GLN A 18 17.74 -0.02 -14.20
CA GLN A 18 16.43 -0.19 -13.55
C GLN A 18 15.39 0.77 -14.11
N THR A 19 14.20 0.25 -14.35
CA THR A 19 13.02 1.07 -14.67
C THR A 19 11.89 0.77 -13.70
N LEU A 20 11.30 1.82 -13.13
CA LEU A 20 10.08 1.74 -12.33
C LEU A 20 9.05 2.69 -12.91
N MET A 21 7.77 2.36 -12.76
CA MET A 21 6.69 3.25 -13.19
C MET A 21 5.50 3.13 -12.25
N GLY A 22 4.67 4.17 -12.24
CA GLY A 22 3.45 4.17 -11.46
C GLY A 22 2.61 5.40 -11.70
N LEU A 23 1.61 5.55 -10.83
CA LEU A 23 0.64 6.64 -10.91
C LEU A 23 0.57 7.39 -9.58
N PHE A 24 0.56 8.70 -9.67
CA PHE A 24 0.05 9.61 -8.65
C PHE A 24 -1.34 10.08 -9.06
N ALA A 25 -2.29 9.14 -9.01
CA ALA A 25 -3.65 9.36 -9.50
C ALA A 25 -4.37 10.52 -8.79
N GLU A 26 -4.01 10.84 -7.54
CA GLU A 26 -4.57 11.98 -6.79
C GLU A 26 -4.21 13.36 -7.37
N ILE A 27 -3.18 13.41 -8.22
CA ILE A 27 -2.76 14.60 -8.95
C ILE A 27 -2.83 14.44 -10.47
N ASN A 28 -3.50 13.39 -10.99
CA ASN A 28 -3.57 13.06 -12.42
C ASN A 28 -2.21 12.85 -13.10
N HIS A 29 -1.15 12.50 -12.36
CA HIS A 29 0.17 12.30 -12.94
C HIS A 29 0.57 10.82 -12.98
N ALA A 30 1.27 10.46 -14.04
CA ALA A 30 2.06 9.23 -14.13
C ALA A 30 3.52 9.57 -13.87
N TRP A 31 4.30 8.57 -13.49
CA TRP A 31 5.72 8.75 -13.27
C TRP A 31 6.51 7.54 -13.75
N VAL A 32 7.75 7.79 -14.15
CA VAL A 32 8.72 6.77 -14.53
C VAL A 32 10.08 7.14 -13.93
N VAL A 33 10.74 6.14 -13.37
CA VAL A 33 12.13 6.19 -12.96
C VAL A 33 12.93 5.41 -13.98
N ILE A 34 14.00 6.00 -14.49
CA ILE A 34 14.99 5.35 -15.34
C ILE A 34 16.34 5.60 -14.69
N ASP A 35 16.92 4.54 -14.14
CA ASP A 35 18.16 4.55 -13.36
C ASP A 35 18.14 5.58 -12.21
N ASN A 36 18.71 6.75 -12.42
CA ASN A 36 18.86 7.83 -11.43
C ASN A 36 17.96 9.05 -11.72
N SER A 37 17.09 8.97 -12.73
CA SER A 37 16.24 10.06 -13.16
C SER A 37 14.76 9.71 -13.00
N LEU A 38 13.96 10.69 -12.57
CA LEU A 38 12.52 10.56 -12.37
C LEU A 38 11.80 11.59 -13.25
N PHE A 39 10.84 11.12 -14.04
CA PHE A 39 9.99 11.96 -14.88
C PHE A 39 8.53 11.81 -14.48
N LEU A 40 7.80 12.92 -14.42
CA LEU A 40 6.37 12.96 -14.17
C LEU A 40 5.66 13.64 -15.34
N TRP A 41 4.44 13.22 -15.63
CA TRP A 41 3.61 13.86 -16.65
C TRP A 41 2.12 13.71 -16.34
N ASP A 42 1.31 14.69 -16.74
CA ASP A 42 -0.14 14.60 -16.68
C ASP A 42 -0.63 13.61 -17.74
N TYR A 43 -1.07 12.43 -17.33
CA TYR A 43 -1.54 11.42 -18.28
C TYR A 43 -2.89 11.78 -18.91
N THR A 44 -3.56 12.84 -18.46
CA THR A 44 -4.84 13.30 -19.04
C THR A 44 -4.64 14.33 -20.15
N HIS A 45 -3.45 14.92 -20.24
CA HIS A 45 -3.11 15.88 -21.29
C HIS A 45 -2.70 15.14 -22.58
N PRO A 46 -3.16 15.57 -23.77
CA PRO A 46 -2.89 14.88 -25.04
C PRO A 46 -1.41 14.94 -25.45
N ASP A 47 -0.72 16.02 -25.09
CA ASP A 47 0.71 16.23 -25.37
C ASP A 47 1.38 16.79 -24.10
N PRO A 48 1.65 15.94 -23.09
CA PRO A 48 2.09 16.41 -21.79
C PRO A 48 3.58 16.75 -21.79
N GLU A 49 3.94 17.84 -21.11
CA GLU A 49 5.33 18.15 -20.81
C GLU A 49 5.86 17.22 -19.69
N LEU A 50 7.13 16.82 -19.80
CA LEU A 50 7.80 16.05 -18.77
C LEU A 50 8.38 16.97 -17.69
N ILE A 51 8.04 16.68 -16.43
CA ILE A 51 8.66 17.30 -15.26
C ILE A 51 9.77 16.36 -14.78
N GLY A 52 11.02 16.76 -15.01
CA GLY A 52 12.21 15.98 -14.66
C GLY A 52 12.78 16.29 -13.28
N PHE A 53 13.20 15.24 -12.57
CA PHE A 53 14.14 15.27 -11.46
C PHE A 53 15.28 14.32 -11.79
N GLU A 54 16.36 14.88 -12.32
CA GLU A 54 17.40 14.16 -13.05
C GLU A 54 18.76 14.22 -12.33
N ASP A 55 19.76 13.53 -12.90
CA ASP A 55 21.17 13.59 -12.50
C ASP A 55 21.44 13.28 -11.02
N GLN A 56 20.66 12.37 -10.43
CA GLN A 56 20.96 11.92 -9.09
C GLN A 56 22.25 11.08 -9.08
N PRO A 57 23.12 11.21 -8.07
CA PRO A 57 24.38 10.47 -8.03
C PRO A 57 24.20 8.96 -7.88
N HIS A 58 23.00 8.50 -7.50
CA HIS A 58 22.70 7.09 -7.24
C HIS A 58 21.35 6.70 -7.84
N THR A 59 21.22 5.43 -8.22
CA THR A 59 19.98 4.84 -8.76
C THR A 59 18.81 5.00 -7.78
N ILE A 60 17.63 5.33 -8.32
CA ILE A 60 16.38 5.45 -7.57
C ILE A 60 15.72 4.07 -7.46
N HIS A 61 15.32 3.68 -6.25
CA HIS A 61 14.74 2.36 -5.94
C HIS A 61 13.27 2.41 -5.50
N ALA A 62 12.80 3.55 -5.01
CA ALA A 62 11.39 3.73 -4.66
C ALA A 62 11.01 5.22 -4.69
N VAL A 63 9.78 5.50 -5.07
CA VAL A 63 9.18 6.84 -5.01
C VAL A 63 7.78 6.77 -4.41
N ALA A 64 7.39 7.80 -3.65
CA ALA A 64 6.03 7.94 -3.15
C ALA A 64 5.63 9.40 -3.03
N LEU A 65 4.42 9.72 -3.47
CA LEU A 65 3.74 10.97 -3.16
C LEU A 65 3.01 10.80 -1.84
N VAL A 66 3.29 11.68 -0.88
CA VAL A 66 2.76 11.60 0.50
C VAL A 66 2.28 12.96 0.99
N PRO A 67 1.34 13.02 1.95
CA PRO A 67 0.93 14.27 2.57
C PRO A 67 2.09 14.95 3.34
N PRO A 68 2.16 16.28 3.38
CA PRO A 68 3.13 17.01 4.21
C PRO A 68 2.71 16.99 5.68
N LYS A 69 3.68 17.04 6.60
CA LYS A 69 3.44 17.25 8.03
C LYS A 69 2.93 18.69 8.22
N PRO A 70 1.80 18.91 8.93
CA PRO A 70 1.26 20.24 9.16
C PRO A 70 2.27 21.18 9.83
N GLY A 71 2.35 22.43 9.34
CA GLY A 71 3.20 23.48 9.93
C GLY A 71 4.69 23.39 9.58
N ILE A 72 5.12 22.46 8.73
CA ILE A 72 6.53 22.36 8.30
C ILE A 72 6.83 23.13 7.02
N PHE A 73 5.89 23.10 6.06
CA PHE A 73 6.04 23.76 4.76
C PHE A 73 5.02 24.88 4.61
N VAL A 74 5.30 25.80 3.68
CA VAL A 74 4.34 26.82 3.25
C VAL A 74 3.14 26.17 2.56
N ASP A 75 1.97 26.81 2.64
CA ASP A 75 0.69 26.26 2.15
C ASP A 75 0.67 25.94 0.65
N THR A 76 1.60 26.49 -0.14
CA THR A 76 1.75 26.17 -1.57
C THR A 76 2.27 24.75 -1.80
N ILE A 77 2.93 24.13 -0.81
CA ILE A 77 3.38 22.74 -0.86
C ILE A 77 2.24 21.83 -0.41
N THR A 78 1.64 21.18 -1.39
CA THR A 78 0.45 20.34 -1.21
C THR A 78 0.80 18.88 -0.87
N HIS A 79 1.93 18.40 -1.37
CA HIS A 79 2.42 17.03 -1.19
C HIS A 79 3.94 17.04 -1.04
N ILE A 80 4.48 15.94 -0.54
CA ILE A 80 5.90 15.63 -0.52
C ILE A 80 6.14 14.44 -1.43
N LEU A 81 7.13 14.55 -2.31
CA LEU A 81 7.62 13.45 -3.12
C LEU A 81 8.87 12.89 -2.43
N ALA A 82 8.72 11.71 -1.83
CA ALA A 82 9.83 10.98 -1.24
C ALA A 82 10.49 10.12 -2.31
N VAL A 83 11.79 10.32 -2.54
CA VAL A 83 12.60 9.62 -3.54
C VAL A 83 13.73 8.89 -2.81
N ALA A 84 13.68 7.57 -2.79
CA ALA A 84 14.73 6.74 -2.21
C ALA A 84 15.73 6.32 -3.28
N THR A 85 16.98 6.71 -3.11
CA THR A 85 18.12 6.24 -3.92
C THR A 85 18.84 5.10 -3.20
N SER A 86 19.92 4.58 -3.79
CA SER A 86 20.81 3.62 -3.10
C SER A 86 21.53 4.21 -1.88
N SER A 87 21.62 5.54 -1.75
CA SER A 87 22.42 6.23 -0.72
C SER A 87 21.58 7.02 0.28
N GLU A 88 20.53 7.70 -0.19
CA GLU A 88 19.73 8.62 0.62
C GLU A 88 18.25 8.65 0.19
N MET A 89 17.39 9.04 1.13
CA MET A 89 16.00 9.43 0.88
C MET A 89 15.92 10.96 0.76
N ILE A 90 15.45 11.44 -0.38
CA ILE A 90 15.32 12.86 -0.72
C ILE A 90 13.84 13.25 -0.63
N LEU A 91 13.53 14.35 0.06
CA LEU A 91 12.18 14.90 0.09
C LEU A 91 12.07 16.12 -0.82
N LEU A 92 11.21 16.06 -1.83
CA LEU A 92 10.87 17.20 -2.67
C LEU A 92 9.49 17.73 -2.29
N GLY A 93 9.34 19.05 -2.25
CA GLY A 93 8.03 19.68 -2.13
C GLY A 93 7.31 19.63 -3.46
N VAL A 94 6.01 19.36 -3.44
CA VAL A 94 5.17 19.33 -4.64
C VAL A 94 4.05 20.35 -4.48
N SER A 95 3.99 21.31 -5.40
CA SER A 95 2.82 22.18 -5.53
C SER A 95 1.91 21.65 -6.61
N THR A 96 0.61 21.63 -6.33
CA THR A 96 -0.43 21.26 -7.29
C THR A 96 -1.44 22.39 -7.39
N ALA A 97 -1.71 22.88 -8.60
CA ALA A 97 -2.72 23.90 -8.85
C ALA A 97 -3.72 23.41 -9.89
N ASP A 98 -5.01 23.63 -9.67
CA ASP A 98 -6.03 23.32 -10.67
C ASP A 98 -5.94 24.30 -11.84
N THR A 99 -5.98 23.79 -13.07
CA THR A 99 -5.97 24.60 -14.29
C THR A 99 -7.39 24.89 -14.76
N THR A 100 -7.56 25.89 -15.62
CA THR A 100 -8.85 26.22 -16.25
C THR A 100 -9.40 25.09 -17.12
N ALA A 101 -8.53 24.20 -17.60
CA ALA A 101 -8.90 23.01 -18.37
C ALA A 101 -9.37 21.84 -17.49
N GLY A 102 -9.37 21.99 -16.16
CA GLY A 102 -9.71 20.92 -15.21
C GLY A 102 -8.59 19.89 -15.02
N THR A 103 -7.37 20.20 -15.48
CA THR A 103 -6.16 19.42 -15.21
C THR A 103 -5.43 19.95 -13.97
N LYS A 104 -4.33 19.31 -13.56
CA LYS A 104 -3.49 19.82 -12.46
C LYS A 104 -2.11 20.21 -12.97
N SER A 105 -1.71 21.44 -12.71
CA SER A 105 -0.32 21.88 -12.87
C SER A 105 0.49 21.37 -11.68
N VAL A 106 1.66 20.78 -11.93
CA VAL A 106 2.55 20.25 -10.90
C VAL A 106 3.91 20.93 -11.00
N ALA A 107 4.48 21.29 -9.86
CA ALA A 107 5.84 21.83 -9.76
C ALA A 107 6.60 21.17 -8.60
N LEU A 108 7.88 20.89 -8.81
CA LEU A 108 8.79 20.29 -7.82
C LEU A 108 9.69 21.36 -7.19
N TYR A 109 9.87 21.28 -5.87
CA TYR A 109 10.68 22.22 -5.08
C TYR A 109 11.69 21.47 -4.24
N GLN A 110 12.96 21.87 -4.31
CA GLN A 110 14.00 21.31 -3.44
C GLN A 110 13.83 21.82 -2.00
N THR A 111 13.69 20.90 -1.04
CA THR A 111 13.53 21.23 0.39
C THR A 111 14.87 21.24 1.15
N LYS A 112 15.92 20.66 0.54
CA LYS A 112 17.20 20.32 1.17
C LYS A 112 17.05 19.38 2.39
N MET A 113 15.96 18.60 2.43
CA MET A 113 15.70 17.58 3.45
C MET A 113 16.07 16.21 2.90
N ASN A 114 17.23 15.70 3.34
CA ASN A 114 17.76 14.41 2.92
C ASN A 114 18.04 13.55 4.15
N LEU A 115 17.75 12.25 4.04
CA LEU A 115 18.08 11.24 5.04
C LEU A 115 19.09 10.23 4.45
N PRO A 116 20.34 10.19 4.93
CA PRO A 116 21.29 9.14 4.56
C PRO A 116 20.79 7.76 4.99
N LEU A 117 20.72 6.80 4.06
CA LEU A 117 20.18 5.46 4.31
C LEU A 117 21.19 4.52 4.95
N ARG A 118 22.50 4.77 4.75
CA ARG A 118 23.62 4.01 5.34
C ARG A 118 23.48 2.49 5.16
N GLY A 119 23.17 2.06 3.94
CA GLY A 119 23.03 0.65 3.57
C GLY A 119 21.63 0.06 3.81
N ALA A 120 20.66 0.84 4.30
CA ALA A 120 19.26 0.40 4.34
C ALA A 120 18.69 0.29 2.91
N ASP A 121 18.18 -0.87 2.55
CA ASP A 121 17.44 -1.07 1.31
C ASP A 121 16.02 -0.52 1.45
N VAL A 122 15.58 0.30 0.49
CA VAL A 122 14.26 0.92 0.50
C VAL A 122 13.53 0.61 -0.80
N ARG A 123 12.43 -0.15 -0.67
CA ARG A 123 11.61 -0.61 -1.79
C ARG A 123 10.14 -0.24 -1.66
N VAL A 124 9.71 0.13 -0.45
CA VAL A 124 8.34 0.49 -0.12
C VAL A 124 8.35 1.74 0.74
N ILE A 125 7.51 2.72 0.38
CA ILE A 125 7.33 3.97 1.11
C ILE A 125 5.82 4.23 1.20
N SER A 126 5.33 4.59 2.39
CA SER A 126 3.93 4.96 2.60
C SER A 126 3.82 6.14 3.57
N GLY A 127 2.94 7.09 3.25
CA GLY A 127 2.68 8.27 4.07
C GLY A 127 1.30 8.23 4.72
N SER A 128 1.22 8.62 6.00
CA SER A 128 -0.07 8.84 6.68
C SER A 128 -0.66 10.20 6.34
N ALA A 129 -1.96 10.39 6.57
CA ALA A 129 -2.61 11.69 6.41
C ALA A 129 -2.02 12.80 7.30
N GLY A 130 -1.33 12.44 8.39
CA GLY A 130 -0.62 13.38 9.27
C GLY A 130 0.81 13.72 8.82
N GLY A 131 1.25 13.20 7.67
CA GLY A 131 2.58 13.45 7.12
C GLY A 131 3.71 12.61 7.70
N ARG A 132 3.42 11.58 8.51
CA ARG A 132 4.41 10.56 8.90
C ARG A 132 4.77 9.70 7.69
N ILE A 133 6.05 9.41 7.48
CA ILE A 133 6.56 8.65 6.32
C ILE A 133 7.20 7.37 6.83
N PHE A 134 6.62 6.22 6.48
CA PHE A 134 7.14 4.90 6.80
C PHE A 134 7.78 4.26 5.58
N PHE A 135 8.86 3.51 5.79
CA PHE A 135 9.58 2.86 4.71
C PHE A 135 10.30 1.58 5.17
N GLY A 136 10.63 0.74 4.19
CA GLY A 136 11.43 -0.48 4.37
C GLY A 136 11.72 -1.14 3.02
N GLY A 137 12.34 -2.31 3.05
CA GLY A 137 12.82 -2.97 1.83
C GLY A 137 12.97 -4.48 1.93
N SER A 138 13.82 -5.03 1.06
CA SER A 138 13.99 -6.46 0.85
C SER A 138 15.15 -7.07 1.66
N SER A 139 15.88 -6.26 2.44
CA SER A 139 16.97 -6.73 3.31
C SER A 139 16.49 -7.35 4.61
N ASP A 140 15.36 -6.87 5.14
CA ASP A 140 14.88 -7.19 6.48
C ASP A 140 13.36 -6.95 6.59
N MET A 141 12.83 -7.08 7.79
CA MET A 141 11.41 -6.90 8.12
C MET A 141 11.17 -5.60 8.88
N ASP A 142 12.15 -4.71 8.91
CA ASP A 142 12.10 -3.51 9.74
C ASP A 142 11.20 -2.46 9.10
N ILE A 143 10.29 -1.91 9.91
CA ILE A 143 9.55 -0.71 9.54
C ILE A 143 10.26 0.50 10.12
N ASN A 144 10.80 1.32 9.24
CA ASN A 144 11.47 2.56 9.57
C ASN A 144 10.52 3.75 9.35
N GLU A 145 10.74 4.82 10.10
CA GLU A 145 10.06 6.09 9.93
C GLU A 145 11.07 7.21 9.68
N LEU A 146 10.80 8.04 8.67
CA LEU A 146 11.53 9.28 8.43
C LEU A 146 10.81 10.39 9.18
N TYR A 147 11.47 10.99 10.17
CA TYR A 147 11.01 12.22 10.78
C TYR A 147 11.70 13.41 10.14
N TYR A 148 10.97 14.51 9.96
CA TYR A 148 11.48 15.75 9.40
C TYR A 148 10.84 16.95 10.10
N GLN A 149 11.61 18.04 10.19
CA GLN A 149 11.22 19.28 10.87
C GLN A 149 11.73 20.52 10.11
N SER A 150 11.11 21.67 10.35
CA SER A 150 11.41 22.92 9.64
C SER A 150 12.81 23.46 9.97
N GLU A 151 13.14 23.54 11.27
CA GLU A 151 14.37 24.13 11.77
C GLU A 151 15.47 23.10 12.05
N GLU A 152 16.70 23.44 11.68
CA GLU A 152 17.89 22.74 12.17
C GLU A 152 18.20 23.24 13.58
N LYS A 153 18.16 22.34 14.57
CA LYS A 153 18.59 22.69 15.93
C LYS A 153 20.04 22.28 16.07
N TRP A 154 20.80 22.97 16.92
CA TRP A 154 22.23 22.69 17.14
C TRP A 154 22.58 21.22 17.51
N PHE A 155 21.58 20.41 17.91
CA PHE A 155 21.69 18.97 18.23
C PHE A 155 20.70 18.09 17.44
N SER A 156 19.95 18.65 16.48
CA SER A 156 18.93 17.90 15.73
C SER A 156 18.90 18.32 14.27
N ASN A 157 19.28 17.36 13.42
CA ASN A 157 19.18 17.47 11.97
C ASN A 157 17.72 17.68 11.54
N ARG A 158 17.53 18.32 10.38
CA ARG A 158 16.20 18.52 9.76
C ARG A 158 15.51 17.20 9.37
N CYS A 159 16.27 16.12 9.26
CA CYS A 159 15.78 14.76 8.99
C CYS A 159 16.48 13.73 9.86
N GLY A 160 15.76 12.66 10.19
CA GLY A 160 16.35 11.46 10.77
C GLY A 160 15.47 10.22 10.61
N LYS A 161 15.97 9.10 11.14
CA LYS A 161 15.37 7.77 11.00
C LYS A 161 15.05 7.20 12.37
N ILE A 162 13.87 6.62 12.52
CA ILE A 162 13.46 5.82 13.67
C ILE A 162 13.19 4.40 13.17
N ASN A 163 13.77 3.38 13.82
CA ASN A 163 13.43 1.98 13.58
C ASN A 163 12.41 1.52 14.64
N HIS A 164 11.21 1.13 14.20
CA HIS A 164 10.13 0.74 15.10
C HIS A 164 10.04 -0.77 15.34
N THR A 165 10.79 -1.59 14.59
CA THR A 165 10.83 -3.04 14.79
C THR A 165 11.71 -3.42 15.98
N ASN A 166 12.83 -2.72 16.16
CA ASN A 166 13.76 -2.90 17.29
C ASN A 166 14.02 -1.56 18.00
N PRO A 167 13.10 -1.06 18.84
CA PRO A 167 13.30 0.19 19.56
C PRO A 167 14.42 0.04 20.61
N GLY A 168 15.51 0.83 20.50
CA GLY A 168 16.57 0.93 21.51
C GLY A 168 17.89 0.21 21.18
N TRP A 169 18.70 -0.08 22.22
CA TRP A 169 20.03 -0.72 22.12
C TRP A 169 20.01 -2.19 21.66
N SER A 170 18.84 -2.75 21.35
CA SER A 170 18.71 -4.14 20.86
C SER A 170 19.22 -4.32 19.43
N SER A 171 19.46 -3.23 18.69
CA SER A 171 20.01 -3.23 17.33
C SER A 171 21.44 -3.76 17.22
N VAL A 172 22.22 -3.78 18.32
CA VAL A 172 23.58 -4.35 18.35
C VAL A 172 23.62 -5.86 18.65
N VAL A 173 22.49 -6.48 19.05
CA VAL A 173 22.47 -7.90 19.48
C VAL A 173 21.87 -8.85 18.43
N SER A 174 21.25 -8.35 17.36
CA SER A 174 20.68 -9.20 16.30
C SER A 174 21.71 -9.87 15.37
N LEU A 175 23.01 -9.61 15.56
CA LEU A 175 24.10 -10.19 14.75
C LEU A 175 24.38 -11.69 15.00
N GLN A 176 23.66 -12.37 15.89
CA GLN A 176 24.00 -13.75 16.29
C GLN A 176 23.04 -14.87 15.82
N SER A 177 21.98 -14.60 15.05
CA SER A 177 21.03 -15.65 14.67
C SER A 177 21.17 -16.21 13.24
N SER A 178 22.17 -15.78 12.46
CA SER A 178 22.32 -16.22 11.05
C SER A 178 23.16 -17.49 10.84
N PHE A 179 23.37 -18.30 11.88
CA PHE A 179 23.93 -19.64 11.69
C PHE A 179 22.78 -20.64 11.51
N TRP A 180 22.64 -21.12 10.26
CA TRP A 180 21.91 -22.33 9.85
C TRP A 180 20.44 -22.19 9.41
N SER A 181 20.19 -21.43 8.35
CA SER A 181 18.98 -21.62 7.54
C SER A 181 19.29 -21.48 6.05
N GLN A 182 19.05 -22.54 5.28
CA GLN A 182 19.07 -22.55 3.80
C GLN A 182 17.82 -21.87 3.19
N ARG A 183 16.96 -21.26 4.00
CA ARG A 183 15.75 -20.54 3.53
C ARG A 183 16.05 -19.06 3.39
N ALA A 184 15.58 -18.48 2.28
CA ALA A 184 15.63 -17.04 2.06
C ALA A 184 15.04 -16.29 3.28
N PRO A 185 15.71 -15.23 3.76
CA PRO A 185 15.22 -14.45 4.90
C PRO A 185 13.87 -13.81 4.58
N GLU A 186 13.02 -13.69 5.60
CA GLU A 186 11.76 -12.95 5.48
C GLU A 186 12.08 -11.46 5.32
N HIS A 187 11.33 -10.77 4.46
CA HIS A 187 11.52 -9.35 4.21
C HIS A 187 10.20 -8.64 3.98
N LEU A 188 10.22 -7.31 4.03
CA LEU A 188 9.05 -6.46 3.85
C LEU A 188 8.64 -6.37 2.37
N VAL A 189 7.35 -6.57 2.09
CA VAL A 189 6.78 -6.52 0.73
C VAL A 189 5.85 -5.33 0.53
N ASP A 190 5.07 -4.96 1.55
CA ASP A 190 4.09 -3.88 1.44
C ASP A 190 3.87 -3.17 2.79
N ILE A 191 3.53 -1.89 2.73
CA ILE A 191 3.11 -1.04 3.86
C ILE A 191 1.85 -0.31 3.43
N VAL A 192 0.74 -0.54 4.15
CA VAL A 192 -0.53 0.17 3.91
C VAL A 192 -1.05 0.78 5.21
N ILE A 193 -1.64 1.97 5.11
CA ILE A 193 -2.03 2.77 6.27
C ILE A 193 -3.56 2.93 6.31
N ASP A 194 -4.14 2.72 7.49
CA ASP A 194 -5.53 3.06 7.80
C ASP A 194 -5.57 4.24 8.78
N ASP A 195 -5.62 5.45 8.23
CA ASP A 195 -5.71 6.69 9.00
C ASP A 195 -6.98 6.80 9.85
N SER A 196 -8.06 6.12 9.45
CA SER A 196 -9.34 6.14 10.16
C SER A 196 -9.30 5.40 11.50
N ARG A 197 -8.32 4.52 11.69
CA ARG A 197 -8.06 3.76 12.91
C ARG A 197 -6.68 3.95 13.50
N LYS A 198 -5.85 4.77 12.85
CA LYS A 198 -4.45 4.98 13.22
C LYS A 198 -3.64 3.68 13.22
N LEU A 199 -3.82 2.86 12.18
CA LEU A 199 -3.13 1.59 12.01
C LEU A 199 -2.21 1.60 10.79
N VAL A 200 -1.07 0.94 10.92
CA VAL A 200 -0.17 0.59 9.81
C VAL A 200 -0.15 -0.92 9.70
N TYR A 201 -0.37 -1.44 8.49
CA TYR A 201 -0.25 -2.87 8.20
C TYR A 201 0.98 -3.10 7.33
N THR A 202 1.68 -4.19 7.61
CA THR A 202 2.78 -4.66 6.77
C THR A 202 2.49 -6.06 6.27
N LEU A 203 2.95 -6.34 5.05
CA LEU A 203 2.95 -7.68 4.46
C LEU A 203 4.41 -8.09 4.27
N SER A 204 4.75 -9.32 4.67
CA SER A 204 6.08 -9.89 4.40
C SER A 204 6.08 -10.89 3.25
N SER A 205 7.29 -11.24 2.78
CA SER A 205 7.52 -12.26 1.76
C SER A 205 7.06 -13.67 2.15
N LYS A 206 6.80 -13.91 3.45
CA LYS A 206 6.22 -15.16 3.97
C LYS A 206 4.70 -15.07 4.16
N SER A 207 4.06 -14.02 3.65
CA SER A 207 2.63 -13.74 3.84
C SER A 207 2.24 -13.56 5.31
N THR A 208 3.15 -13.03 6.12
CA THR A 208 2.85 -12.60 7.50
C THR A 208 2.31 -11.19 7.45
N ILE A 209 1.14 -10.98 8.07
CA ILE A 209 0.54 -9.66 8.22
C ILE A 209 0.84 -9.15 9.63
N ARG A 210 1.49 -8.01 9.76
CA ARG A 210 1.68 -7.35 11.07
C ARG A 210 0.90 -6.05 11.11
N THR A 211 0.23 -5.82 12.23
CA THR A 211 -0.51 -4.59 12.50
C THR A 211 0.22 -3.79 13.56
N TYR A 212 0.41 -2.51 13.28
CA TYR A 212 1.00 -1.54 14.17
C TYR A 212 -0.02 -0.45 14.48
N HIS A 213 -0.05 0.01 15.74
CA HIS A 213 -0.88 1.13 16.16
C HIS A 213 -0.02 2.40 16.28
N MET A 214 -0.47 3.47 15.63
CA MET A 214 0.15 4.79 15.67
C MET A 214 -0.27 5.52 16.94
N GLU A 215 0.55 5.41 17.98
CA GLU A 215 0.38 6.17 19.22
C GLU A 215 1.02 7.56 19.08
N ALA A 216 0.28 8.60 19.43
CA ALA A 216 0.74 9.97 19.29
C ALA A 216 1.84 10.31 20.33
N PRO A 217 2.83 11.17 19.99
CA PRO A 217 3.00 11.82 18.68
C PRO A 217 3.88 11.06 17.66
N GLU A 218 4.76 10.15 18.07
CA GLU A 218 5.74 9.51 17.14
C GLU A 218 6.03 8.04 17.48
N ARG A 219 5.11 7.37 18.18
CA ARG A 219 5.28 5.97 18.55
C ARG A 219 4.53 5.07 17.58
N LEU A 220 5.14 3.93 17.27
CA LEU A 220 4.52 2.88 16.47
C LEU A 220 4.71 1.55 17.20
N ASN A 221 3.62 1.00 17.74
CA ASN A 221 3.68 -0.25 18.49
C ASN A 221 3.15 -1.39 17.62
N LYS A 222 3.91 -2.47 17.48
CA LYS A 222 3.38 -3.72 16.90
C LYS A 222 2.38 -4.32 17.87
N VAL A 223 1.12 -4.46 17.43
CA VAL A 223 0.02 -4.94 18.27
C VAL A 223 -0.49 -6.32 17.86
N ILE A 224 -0.33 -6.69 16.59
CA ILE A 224 -0.74 -8.01 16.08
C ILE A 224 0.31 -8.52 15.09
N GLU A 225 0.61 -9.81 15.17
CA GLU A 225 1.37 -10.55 14.16
C GLU A 225 0.59 -11.81 13.77
N LYS A 226 0.19 -11.90 12.50
CA LYS A 226 -0.65 -12.96 11.96
C LYS A 226 0.07 -13.65 10.80
N GLU A 227 0.75 -14.74 11.11
CA GLU A 227 1.41 -15.60 10.12
C GLU A 227 0.40 -16.32 9.21
N LYS A 228 0.85 -16.68 8.01
CA LYS A 228 0.05 -17.43 7.03
C LYS A 228 -0.59 -18.69 7.61
N VAL A 229 0.15 -19.46 8.42
CA VAL A 229 -0.38 -20.70 9.04
C VAL A 229 -1.57 -20.41 9.94
N HIS A 230 -1.57 -19.27 10.64
CA HIS A 230 -2.69 -18.85 11.48
C HIS A 230 -3.87 -18.37 10.63
N CYS A 231 -3.65 -17.75 9.47
CA CYS A 231 -4.72 -17.42 8.53
C CYS A 231 -5.39 -18.68 7.98
N LEU A 232 -4.60 -19.68 7.58
CA LEU A 232 -5.10 -20.96 7.05
C LEU A 232 -5.89 -21.74 8.11
N ARG A 233 -5.49 -21.64 9.39
CA ARG A 233 -6.24 -22.24 10.50
C ARG A 233 -7.63 -21.64 10.64
N ASP A 234 -7.76 -20.31 10.59
CA ASP A 234 -9.07 -19.64 10.64
C ASP A 234 -9.97 -20.15 9.49
N ILE A 235 -9.41 -20.22 8.27
CA ILE A 235 -10.10 -20.68 7.06
C ILE A 235 -10.58 -22.14 7.19
N ALA A 236 -9.75 -23.02 7.75
CA ALA A 236 -10.08 -24.43 7.94
C ALA A 236 -11.30 -24.65 8.86
N HIS A 237 -11.60 -23.70 9.76
CA HIS A 237 -12.81 -23.71 10.57
C HIS A 237 -14.05 -23.17 9.83
N MET A 238 -13.87 -22.44 8.73
CA MET A 238 -14.95 -21.83 7.96
C MET A 238 -15.44 -22.69 6.81
N ILE A 239 -14.54 -23.41 6.14
CA ILE A 239 -14.83 -24.16 4.92
C ILE A 239 -14.14 -25.52 4.92
N ASN A 240 -14.75 -26.47 4.21
CA ASN A 240 -14.09 -27.72 3.83
C ASN A 240 -12.97 -27.43 2.81
N GLN A 241 -12.00 -28.35 2.71
CA GLN A 241 -10.79 -28.24 1.89
C GLN A 241 -11.01 -27.53 0.55
N SER A 242 -10.16 -26.55 0.24
CA SER A 242 -10.17 -25.81 -1.02
C SER A 242 -8.83 -25.91 -1.73
N LYS A 243 -8.86 -26.23 -3.03
CA LYS A 243 -7.64 -26.24 -3.87
C LYS A 243 -7.03 -24.83 -4.01
N LEU A 244 -7.84 -23.78 -3.85
CA LEU A 244 -7.40 -22.39 -3.99
C LEU A 244 -6.84 -21.80 -2.70
N LEU A 245 -7.06 -22.44 -1.54
CA LEU A 245 -6.63 -21.96 -0.22
C LEU A 245 -5.93 -23.09 0.53
N ASN A 246 -4.73 -23.42 0.06
CA ASN A 246 -3.85 -24.45 0.64
C ASN A 246 -2.56 -23.82 1.22
N ASP A 247 -1.66 -24.64 1.74
CA ASP A 247 -0.40 -24.21 2.35
C ASP A 247 0.56 -23.49 1.38
N ARG A 248 0.45 -23.73 0.07
CA ARG A 248 1.32 -23.17 -0.97
C ARG A 248 0.95 -21.75 -1.37
N ILE A 249 -0.24 -21.27 -1.00
CA ILE A 249 -0.67 -19.93 -1.38
C ILE A 249 0.24 -18.87 -0.78
N SER A 250 0.32 -17.75 -1.48
CA SER A 250 0.92 -16.51 -1.00
C SER A 250 -0.12 -15.39 -0.99
N ILE A 251 -0.03 -14.51 0.01
CA ILE A 251 -0.74 -13.24 0.02
C ILE A 251 0.12 -12.27 -0.80
N VAL A 252 -0.45 -11.73 -1.87
CA VAL A 252 0.24 -10.87 -2.85
C VAL A 252 -0.02 -9.39 -2.63
N SER A 253 -1.10 -9.03 -1.96
CA SER A 253 -1.37 -7.63 -1.58
C SER A 253 -2.34 -7.55 -0.41
N ILE A 254 -2.30 -6.41 0.29
CA ILE A 254 -3.21 -6.07 1.38
C ILE A 254 -3.84 -4.70 1.13
N SER A 255 -5.08 -4.51 1.59
CA SER A 255 -5.83 -3.28 1.37
C SER A 255 -6.67 -2.95 2.61
N PRO A 256 -6.44 -1.80 3.27
CA PRO A 256 -7.19 -1.41 4.46
C PRO A 256 -8.64 -1.08 4.11
N ILE A 257 -9.56 -1.44 5.02
CA ILE A 257 -10.98 -1.11 4.93
C ILE A 257 -11.26 -0.05 5.97
N SER A 258 -11.64 1.16 5.56
CA SER A 258 -11.85 2.30 6.48
C SER A 258 -12.96 2.04 7.50
N LYS A 259 -12.92 2.76 8.64
CA LYS A 259 -13.92 2.66 9.71
C LYS A 259 -15.29 3.11 9.24
N GLN A 260 -15.33 4.02 8.29
CA GLN A 260 -16.54 4.54 7.66
C GLN A 260 -17.19 3.48 6.75
N GLU A 261 -16.40 2.61 6.13
CA GLU A 261 -16.90 1.55 5.25
C GLU A 261 -17.38 0.33 6.03
N ALA A 262 -16.64 -0.11 7.04
CA ALA A 262 -17.04 -1.22 7.90
C ALA A 262 -16.47 -1.07 9.30
N SER A 263 -17.26 -1.26 10.35
CA SER A 263 -16.78 -1.15 11.73
C SER A 263 -15.89 -2.33 12.13
N LYS A 264 -16.28 -3.56 11.77
CA LYS A 264 -15.58 -4.80 12.16
C LYS A 264 -14.47 -5.23 11.20
N LEU A 265 -14.66 -5.05 9.90
CA LEU A 265 -13.65 -5.44 8.91
C LEU A 265 -12.58 -4.36 8.82
N HIS A 266 -11.32 -4.77 8.89
CA HIS A 266 -10.17 -3.89 8.98
C HIS A 266 -9.27 -3.99 7.74
N LEU A 267 -9.14 -5.18 7.17
CA LEU A 267 -8.20 -5.46 6.10
C LEU A 267 -8.77 -6.50 5.13
N MET A 268 -8.54 -6.29 3.83
CA MET A 268 -8.69 -7.31 2.81
C MET A 268 -7.28 -7.74 2.35
N ALA A 269 -7.00 -9.05 2.32
CA ALA A 269 -5.81 -9.59 1.69
C ALA A 269 -6.18 -10.33 0.40
N LEU A 270 -5.39 -10.15 -0.65
CA LEU A 270 -5.52 -10.88 -1.91
C LEU A 270 -4.45 -11.97 -1.98
N THR A 271 -4.85 -13.16 -2.40
CA THR A 271 -3.97 -14.30 -2.62
C THR A 271 -3.58 -14.42 -4.09
N ASP A 272 -2.48 -15.11 -4.38
CA ASP A 272 -2.03 -15.48 -5.74
C ASP A 272 -3.07 -16.30 -6.52
N THR A 273 -3.95 -17.05 -5.83
CA THR A 273 -5.07 -17.77 -6.44
C THR A 273 -6.31 -16.90 -6.72
N GLY A 274 -6.26 -15.60 -6.41
CA GLY A 274 -7.37 -14.66 -6.62
C GLY A 274 -8.45 -14.70 -5.54
N CYS A 275 -8.24 -15.42 -4.42
CA CYS A 275 -9.13 -15.37 -3.27
C CYS A 275 -8.90 -14.09 -2.47
N ARG A 276 -9.99 -13.42 -2.05
CA ARG A 276 -9.96 -12.27 -1.15
C ARG A 276 -10.36 -12.70 0.26
N LEU A 277 -9.46 -12.51 1.21
CA LEU A 277 -9.62 -12.81 2.63
C LEU A 277 -9.94 -11.51 3.38
N PHE A 278 -11.04 -11.47 4.10
CA PHE A 278 -11.45 -10.30 4.87
C PHE A 278 -11.22 -10.54 6.35
N PHE A 279 -10.43 -9.67 6.97
CA PHE A 279 -10.01 -9.78 8.36
C PHE A 279 -10.81 -8.81 9.23
N SER A 280 -11.30 -9.31 10.37
CA SER A 280 -11.73 -8.46 11.48
C SER A 280 -10.62 -8.34 12.50
N ALA A 281 -10.52 -7.18 13.13
CA ALA A 281 -9.67 -6.99 14.30
C ALA A 281 -10.51 -6.52 15.49
N THR A 282 -10.15 -6.95 16.71
CA THR A 282 -10.86 -6.63 17.95
C THR A 282 -9.90 -6.18 19.03
N SER A 283 -10.37 -5.29 19.91
CA SER A 283 -9.65 -4.87 21.11
C SER A 283 -10.29 -5.55 22.32
N ALA A 284 -9.49 -6.08 23.25
CA ALA A 284 -10.02 -6.68 24.48
C ALA A 284 -10.79 -5.65 25.33
N SER A 285 -10.33 -4.40 25.33
CA SER A 285 -10.89 -3.31 26.13
C SER A 285 -12.22 -2.74 25.60
N SER A 286 -12.58 -3.00 24.33
CA SER A 286 -13.85 -2.51 23.78
C SER A 286 -15.07 -3.14 24.44
N TYR A 287 -14.91 -4.32 25.06
CA TYR A 287 -15.95 -4.99 25.82
C TYR A 287 -16.16 -4.40 27.22
N LEU A 288 -15.16 -3.72 27.79
CA LEU A 288 -15.18 -3.24 29.18
C LEU A 288 -15.55 -1.77 29.32
N TYR A 289 -15.14 -0.91 28.39
CA TYR A 289 -15.25 0.55 28.54
C TYR A 289 -16.11 1.23 27.47
N GLY A 290 -16.86 0.45 26.69
CA GLY A 290 -17.53 0.95 25.50
C GLY A 290 -16.53 1.32 24.40
N SER A 291 -17.02 1.57 23.18
CA SER A 291 -16.18 1.88 22.01
C SER A 291 -15.49 3.25 22.13
N GLN A 292 -14.39 3.35 22.90
CA GLN A 292 -13.47 4.48 22.77
C GLN A 292 -12.85 4.47 21.36
N SER A 293 -12.75 5.65 20.74
CA SER A 293 -12.12 5.84 19.44
C SER A 293 -10.62 5.54 19.50
N ASN A 294 -10.11 4.75 18.55
CA ASN A 294 -8.67 4.46 18.35
C ASN A 294 -8.03 3.58 19.43
N MET A 295 -8.78 2.64 20.01
CA MET A 295 -8.18 1.58 20.82
C MET A 295 -7.40 0.60 19.94
N ALA A 296 -6.18 0.27 20.35
CA ALA A 296 -5.35 -0.70 19.67
C ALA A 296 -6.04 -2.09 19.62
N PRO A 297 -6.17 -2.70 18.44
CA PRO A 297 -6.66 -4.08 18.34
C PRO A 297 -5.58 -5.05 18.84
N GLN A 298 -6.00 -6.16 19.43
CA GLN A 298 -5.12 -7.19 20.03
C GLN A 298 -5.28 -8.57 19.38
N SER A 299 -6.32 -8.74 18.55
CA SER A 299 -6.54 -9.98 17.80
C SER A 299 -7.06 -9.67 16.40
N MET A 300 -6.71 -10.54 15.46
CA MET A 300 -7.17 -10.48 14.07
C MET A 300 -7.52 -11.89 13.58
N GLN A 301 -8.66 -12.01 12.90
CA GLN A 301 -9.18 -13.28 12.37
C GLN A 301 -9.77 -13.09 10.97
N VAL A 302 -9.63 -14.11 10.14
CA VAL A 302 -10.37 -14.20 8.86
C VAL A 302 -11.84 -14.43 9.18
N GLN A 303 -12.70 -13.55 8.68
CA GLN A 303 -14.16 -13.61 8.90
C GLN A 303 -14.95 -13.96 7.65
N PHE A 304 -14.43 -13.58 6.48
CA PHE A 304 -15.13 -13.79 5.23
C PHE A 304 -14.14 -14.05 4.09
N ILE A 305 -14.53 -14.92 3.16
CA ILE A 305 -13.72 -15.32 2.02
C ILE A 305 -14.55 -15.08 0.76
N LYS A 306 -13.99 -14.35 -0.20
CA LYS A 306 -14.57 -14.18 -1.53
C LYS A 306 -13.67 -14.84 -2.57
N PHE A 307 -14.14 -15.95 -3.11
CA PHE A 307 -13.48 -16.68 -4.19
C PHE A 307 -13.49 -15.90 -5.51
N PRO A 308 -12.54 -16.21 -6.43
CA PRO A 308 -12.61 -15.72 -7.80
C PRO A 308 -13.91 -16.20 -8.49
N PRO A 309 -14.41 -15.45 -9.49
CA PRO A 309 -15.58 -15.87 -10.24
C PRO A 309 -15.33 -17.20 -10.99
N SER A 310 -16.34 -18.07 -11.04
CA SER A 310 -16.26 -19.29 -11.85
C SER A 310 -16.43 -18.96 -13.34
N GLN A 311 -15.61 -19.57 -14.20
CA GLN A 311 -15.71 -19.39 -15.66
C GLN A 311 -17.07 -19.82 -16.22
N ASN A 312 -17.72 -20.78 -15.56
CA ASN A 312 -19.13 -21.09 -15.76
C ASN A 312 -19.95 -20.46 -14.63
N PRO A 313 -20.58 -19.29 -14.82
CA PRO A 313 -21.59 -18.82 -13.89
C PRO A 313 -22.72 -19.86 -13.93
N ARG A 314 -22.86 -20.67 -12.88
CA ARG A 314 -24.05 -21.49 -12.72
C ARG A 314 -25.24 -20.53 -12.77
N ARG A 315 -26.07 -20.62 -13.82
CA ARG A 315 -27.42 -20.02 -13.79
C ARG A 315 -28.02 -20.51 -12.49
N SER A 316 -28.26 -19.60 -11.55
CA SER A 316 -29.08 -19.86 -10.38
C SER A 316 -30.35 -20.53 -10.89
N GLY A 317 -30.46 -21.84 -10.70
CA GLY A 317 -31.58 -22.60 -11.21
C GLY A 317 -32.86 -21.95 -10.71
N HIS A 318 -33.76 -21.63 -11.63
CA HIS A 318 -35.16 -21.50 -11.29
C HIS A 318 -35.53 -22.72 -10.45
N PHE A 319 -36.10 -22.48 -9.27
CA PHE A 319 -36.86 -23.48 -8.56
C PHE A 319 -37.95 -23.97 -9.52
N ALA A 320 -37.69 -25.09 -10.21
CA ALA A 320 -38.75 -25.87 -10.82
C ALA A 320 -39.51 -26.49 -9.65
N SER A 321 -40.73 -26.02 -9.44
CA SER A 321 -41.69 -26.60 -8.53
C SER A 321 -42.07 -28.00 -9.01
N SER A 322 -41.36 -29.03 -8.58
CA SER A 322 -41.91 -30.38 -8.55
C SER A 322 -42.78 -30.47 -7.30
N GLY A 323 -44.10 -30.46 -7.51
CA GLY A 323 -45.06 -30.67 -6.44
C GLY A 323 -44.88 -32.07 -5.85
N GLN A 324 -44.63 -32.13 -4.55
CA GLN A 324 -45.01 -33.25 -3.71
C GLN A 324 -45.26 -32.75 -2.29
N SER A 325 -46.46 -33.07 -1.83
CA SER A 325 -47.05 -32.78 -0.53
C SER A 325 -46.34 -33.51 0.60
N GLY A 326 -46.01 -32.79 1.68
CA GLY A 326 -45.56 -33.37 2.95
C GLY A 326 -45.10 -32.26 3.88
N GLY A 327 -45.95 -31.88 4.84
CA GLY A 327 -45.71 -30.75 5.71
C GLY A 327 -44.68 -31.03 6.82
N GLU A 328 -43.87 -30.03 7.14
CA GLU A 328 -43.31 -29.85 8.48
C GLU A 328 -42.75 -28.43 8.67
N ARG A 329 -42.64 -28.03 9.94
CA ARG A 329 -42.71 -26.67 10.48
C ARG A 329 -41.60 -25.69 10.02
N SER A 330 -42.03 -24.51 9.61
CA SER A 330 -41.21 -23.34 9.26
C SER A 330 -40.66 -22.62 10.50
N ILE A 331 -39.34 -22.63 10.69
CA ILE A 331 -38.62 -21.62 11.49
C ILE A 331 -38.10 -20.55 10.52
N ARG A 332 -38.64 -19.32 10.66
CA ARG A 332 -38.30 -18.14 9.85
C ARG A 332 -36.85 -17.69 10.11
N ALA A 333 -36.00 -17.74 9.09
CA ALA A 333 -34.82 -16.89 9.00
C ALA A 333 -35.20 -15.58 8.29
N GLY A 334 -35.09 -14.46 9.00
CA GLY A 334 -35.48 -13.13 8.51
C GLY A 334 -34.61 -12.68 7.33
N ILE A 335 -35.26 -12.45 6.19
CA ILE A 335 -34.71 -11.76 5.02
C ILE A 335 -34.93 -10.26 5.25
N LEU A 336 -33.85 -9.48 5.34
CA LEU A 336 -33.93 -8.02 5.30
C LEU A 336 -34.19 -7.55 3.87
N PRO A 337 -35.19 -6.68 3.62
CA PRO A 337 -35.54 -6.24 2.28
C PRO A 337 -34.56 -5.21 1.73
N ARG A 338 -34.37 -5.26 0.41
CA ARG A 338 -33.72 -4.25 -0.43
C ARG A 338 -34.38 -2.90 -0.21
N LEU A 339 -33.59 -1.90 0.20
CA LEU A 339 -33.91 -0.49 0.03
C LEU A 339 -32.79 0.14 -0.80
N CYS A 340 -33.13 0.42 -2.05
CA CYS A 340 -32.35 1.21 -2.97
C CYS A 340 -33.21 2.42 -3.33
N GLU A 341 -32.97 3.57 -2.72
CA GLU A 341 -33.18 4.84 -3.42
C GLU A 341 -32.38 6.01 -2.79
N GLN A 342 -31.60 6.65 -3.66
CA GLN A 342 -31.19 8.07 -3.67
C GLN A 342 -30.63 8.72 -2.40
N ARG A 343 -29.29 8.83 -2.35
CA ARG A 343 -28.61 10.08 -1.95
C ARG A 343 -27.31 10.25 -2.75
N ARG A 344 -27.33 11.19 -3.69
CA ARG A 344 -26.15 11.76 -4.35
C ARG A 344 -25.36 12.56 -3.32
N GLN A 345 -24.21 12.06 -2.88
CA GLN A 345 -23.12 12.90 -2.34
C GLN A 345 -21.76 12.32 -2.74
N ARG A 346 -20.83 13.24 -3.01
CA ARG A 346 -19.50 13.03 -3.60
C ARG A 346 -18.75 11.88 -2.90
N LYS A 347 -18.49 10.80 -3.64
CA LYS A 347 -17.58 9.73 -3.22
C LYS A 347 -16.16 10.08 -3.65
N HIS A 348 -15.28 10.37 -2.70
CA HIS A 348 -13.86 10.14 -2.91
C HIS A 348 -13.66 8.64 -3.08
N ARG A 349 -13.39 8.20 -4.32
CA ARG A 349 -12.98 6.82 -4.60
C ARG A 349 -11.50 6.72 -4.24
N HIS A 350 -11.16 5.97 -3.20
CA HIS A 350 -9.80 5.45 -3.07
C HIS A 350 -9.60 4.39 -4.15
N PRO A 351 -8.58 4.50 -5.01
CA PRO A 351 -8.27 3.45 -5.96
C PRO A 351 -7.71 2.23 -5.19
N LEU A 352 -8.29 1.06 -5.44
CA LEU A 352 -7.65 -0.22 -5.15
C LEU A 352 -6.27 -0.20 -5.84
N ARG A 353 -5.19 -0.12 -5.06
CA ARG A 353 -3.83 -0.29 -5.56
C ARG A 353 -3.61 -1.78 -5.85
N LEU A 354 -4.14 -2.23 -6.97
CA LEU A 354 -3.72 -3.48 -7.60
C LEU A 354 -2.81 -3.10 -8.76
N TRP A 355 -1.52 -2.97 -8.49
CA TRP A 355 -0.54 -2.79 -9.56
C TRP A 355 0.43 -3.95 -9.48
N ALA A 356 0.41 -4.78 -10.52
CA ALA A 356 1.45 -5.75 -10.76
C ALA A 356 2.77 -4.97 -10.88
N ARG A 357 3.78 -5.37 -10.10
CA ARG A 357 5.18 -5.08 -10.43
C ARG A 357 5.46 -5.79 -11.75
N VAL A 358 5.24 -5.10 -12.86
CA VAL A 358 5.80 -5.53 -14.14
C VAL A 358 7.23 -5.03 -14.12
N GLY A 359 8.18 -5.93 -13.86
CA GLY A 359 9.53 -5.71 -14.36
C GLY A 359 9.39 -5.76 -15.87
N ALA A 360 9.39 -4.60 -16.52
CA ALA A 360 9.39 -4.54 -17.97
C ALA A 360 10.77 -4.99 -18.45
N ASP A 361 10.88 -6.26 -18.83
CA ASP A 361 12.03 -6.72 -19.59
C ASP A 361 11.98 -6.07 -20.99
N LYS A 362 13.13 -5.79 -21.61
CA LYS A 362 13.22 -5.00 -22.87
C LYS A 362 12.39 -5.57 -24.03
N THR A 363 11.89 -6.80 -23.91
CA THR A 363 11.06 -7.49 -24.90
C THR A 363 9.56 -7.19 -24.82
N ASP A 364 9.01 -6.77 -23.68
CA ASP A 364 7.54 -6.70 -23.50
C ASP A 364 6.89 -5.41 -24.04
N LEU A 365 7.66 -4.36 -24.29
CA LEU A 365 7.16 -3.09 -24.85
C LEU A 365 7.32 -2.98 -26.38
N ALA A 366 8.03 -3.91 -27.02
CA ALA A 366 8.24 -3.91 -28.47
C ALA A 366 6.98 -4.28 -29.29
N HIS A 367 5.92 -4.77 -28.65
CA HIS A 367 4.69 -5.20 -29.34
C HIS A 367 3.63 -4.09 -29.57
N HIS A 368 3.94 -2.83 -29.25
CA HIS A 368 3.01 -1.71 -29.43
C HIS A 368 3.56 -0.51 -30.23
N ALA A 369 4.57 -0.73 -31.08
CA ALA A 369 4.87 0.23 -32.14
C ALA A 369 3.87 0.05 -33.30
N PRO A 370 3.21 1.12 -33.81
CA PRO A 370 2.45 1.02 -35.04
C PRO A 370 3.43 0.78 -36.20
N ALA A 371 3.22 -0.29 -36.96
CA ALA A 371 3.90 -0.51 -38.22
C ALA A 371 3.53 0.62 -39.18
N VAL A 372 4.50 1.49 -39.48
CA VAL A 372 4.40 2.46 -40.57
C VAL A 372 4.77 1.73 -41.86
N LEU A 373 3.81 1.64 -42.79
CA LEU A 373 4.04 1.49 -44.22
C LEU A 373 3.85 2.86 -44.88
#